data_AF-A0A9D9MB27-F1
#
_entry.id   AF-A0A9D9MB27-F1
#
_cell.length_a   1.000
_cell.length_b   1.000
_cell.length_c   1.000
_cell.angle_alpha   90.00
_cell.angle_beta   90.00
_cell.angle_gamma   90.00
#
_symmetry.space_group_name_H-M   'P 1'
#
loop_
_entity.id
_entity.type
_entity.pdbx_description
1 polymer ?
#
loop_
_entity_poly.entity_id
_entity_poly.type
_entity_poly.pdbx_seq_one_letter_code
_entity_poly.pdbx_strand_id
1 'polypeptide(L)'
;ARGLDMDELMSEIEGIVATGTKLNLDYYISRNIDEDVVEDIYEYFREEAASDSVADAIEALGPDYEEMEVRLVRIKFLCEIAS
;
A
#
# COMPACT_ATOMS: atom_id res chain seq x y z
N ALA A 1 23.06 12.93 7.08
CA ALA A 1 21.70 12.45 7.38
C ALA A 1 21.36 11.41 6.32
N ARG A 2 20.82 10.25 6.67
CA ARG A 2 20.27 9.34 5.65
C ARG A 2 18.94 9.93 5.17
N GLY A 3 19.04 10.96 4.32
CA GLY A 3 17.90 11.54 3.63
C GLY A 3 17.63 10.65 2.44
N LEU A 4 16.94 9.54 2.69
CA LEU A 4 16.26 8.83 1.61
C LEU A 4 15.08 9.71 1.20
N ASP A 5 14.85 9.79 -0.10
CA ASP A 5 13.58 10.31 -0.60
C ASP A 5 12.43 9.41 -0.13
N MET A 6 11.21 9.95 -0.03
CA MET A 6 10.07 9.17 0.47
C MET A 6 9.76 7.99 -0.45
N ASP A 7 9.95 8.15 -1.77
CA ASP A 7 9.77 7.09 -2.74
C ASP A 7 10.85 6.00 -2.64
N GLU A 8 12.09 6.39 -2.33
CA GLU A 8 13.18 5.45 -2.05
C GLU A 8 12.89 4.65 -0.77
N LEU A 9 12.46 5.34 0.29
CA LEU A 9 12.09 4.69 1.54
C LEU A 9 10.93 3.69 1.34
N MET A 10 9.92 4.07 0.56
CA MET A 10 8.79 3.19 0.26
C MET A 10 9.23 1.94 -0.51
N SER A 11 10.13 2.12 -1.48
CA SER A 11 10.69 1.02 -2.27
C SER A 11 11.47 0.02 -1.41
N GLU A 12 12.22 0.52 -0.41
CA GLU A 12 12.92 -0.33 0.56
C GLU A 12 11.94 -1.11 1.45
N ILE A 13 10.84 -0.48 1.89
CA ILE A 13 9.78 -1.14 2.67
C ILE A 13 9.13 -2.27 1.86
N GLU A 14 8.82 -2.03 0.59
CA GLU A 14 8.28 -3.05 -0.32
C GLU A 14 9.26 -4.22 -0.49
N GLY A 15 10.56 -3.92 -0.63
CA GLY A 15 11.62 -4.92 -0.68
C GLY A 15 11.66 -5.78 0.59
N ILE A 16 11.52 -5.17 1.78
CA ILE A 16 11.45 -5.90 3.05
C ILE A 16 10.24 -6.84 3.08
N VAL A 17 9.05 -6.35 2.67
CA VAL A 17 7.83 -7.17 2.65
C VAL A 17 7.92 -8.32 1.65
N ALA A 18 8.56 -8.10 0.50
CA ALA A 18 8.83 -9.14 -0.50
C ALA A 18 9.71 -10.28 0.04
N THR A 19 10.48 -10.08 1.11
CA THR A 19 11.23 -11.16 1.79
C THR A 19 10.36 -12.03 2.71
N GLY A 20 9.06 -11.73 2.83
CA GLY A 20 8.14 -12.39 3.75
C GLY A 20 8.10 -11.77 5.15
N THR A 21 8.77 -10.63 5.35
CA THR A 21 8.70 -9.90 6.62
C THR A 21 7.33 -9.23 6.73
N LYS A 22 6.58 -9.53 7.79
CA LYS A 22 5.29 -8.89 8.07
C LYS A 22 5.51 -7.61 8.87
N LEU A 23 5.10 -6.48 8.30
CA LEU A 23 5.12 -5.17 8.94
C LEU A 23 3.69 -4.76 9.34
N ASN A 24 3.57 -4.01 10.43
CA ASN A 24 2.32 -3.33 10.77
C ASN A 24 2.51 -1.83 10.52
N LEU A 25 1.72 -1.28 9.59
CA LEU A 25 1.75 0.13 9.20
C LEU A 25 0.50 0.90 9.69
N ASP A 26 -0.36 0.29 10.49
CA ASP A 26 -1.68 0.82 10.86
C ASP A 26 -1.57 2.19 11.53
N TYR A 27 -0.56 2.36 12.39
CA TYR A 27 -0.33 3.64 13.06
C TYR A 27 -0.05 4.77 12.07
N TYR A 28 0.71 4.51 11.01
CA TYR A 28 1.04 5.52 10.01
C TYR A 28 -0.16 5.77 9.10
N ILE A 29 -0.82 4.71 8.64
CA ILE A 29 -1.98 4.78 7.73
C ILE A 29 -3.12 5.57 8.39
N SER A 30 -3.54 5.19 9.59
CA SER A 30 -4.65 5.86 10.33
C SER A 30 -4.42 7.33 10.66
N ARG A 31 -3.18 7.83 10.53
CA ARG A 31 -2.81 9.22 10.78
C ARG A 31 -2.78 10.08 9.53
N ASN A 32 -2.56 9.46 8.37
CA ASN A 32 -2.19 10.17 7.14
C ASN A 32 -3.11 9.87 5.96
N ILE A 33 -3.92 8.81 6.02
CA ILE A 33 -4.85 8.42 4.96
C ILE A 33 -6.26 8.44 5.54
N ASP A 34 -7.23 8.94 4.77
CA ASP A 34 -8.64 8.90 5.13
C ASP A 34 -9.12 7.44 5.27
N GLU A 35 -9.99 7.17 6.23
CA GLU A 35 -10.49 5.82 6.50
C GLU A 35 -11.26 5.25 5.30
N ASP A 36 -12.05 6.09 4.61
CA ASP A 36 -12.81 5.70 3.43
C ASP A 36 -11.85 5.32 2.28
N VAL A 37 -10.77 6.08 2.10
CA VAL A 37 -9.73 5.80 1.10
C VAL A 37 -9.02 4.47 1.42
N VAL A 38 -8.73 4.20 2.70
CA VAL A 38 -8.13 2.94 3.10
C VAL A 38 -9.05 1.77 2.83
N GLU A 39 -10.34 1.90 3.14
CA GLU A 39 -11.36 0.87 2.91
C GLU A 39 -11.47 0.56 1.41
N ASP A 40 -11.65 1.58 0.56
CA ASP A 40 -11.79 1.42 -0.89
C ASP A 40 -10.58 0.71 -1.53
N ILE A 41 -9.35 1.14 -1.18
CA ILE A 41 -8.13 0.51 -1.71
C ILE A 41 -7.99 -0.93 -1.20
N TYR A 42 -8.32 -1.17 0.08
CA TYR A 42 -8.21 -2.51 0.68
C TYR A 42 -9.23 -3.47 0.04
N GLU A 43 -10.47 -3.03 -0.18
CA GLU A 43 -11.51 -3.80 -0.84
C GLU A 43 -11.12 -4.13 -2.29
N TYR A 44 -10.56 -3.17 -3.03
CA TYR A 44 -10.02 -3.43 -4.36
C TYR A 44 -9.01 -4.59 -4.36
N PHE A 45 -7.99 -4.56 -3.50
CA PHE A 45 -7.00 -5.64 -3.43
C PHE A 45 -7.58 -6.98 -2.96
N ARG A 46 -8.64 -6.93 -2.16
CA ARG A 46 -9.29 -8.12 -1.61
C ARG A 46 -10.22 -8.82 -2.60
N GLU A 47 -10.98 -8.05 -3.38
CA GLU A 47 -12.12 -8.57 -4.13
C GLU A 47 -11.95 -8.48 -5.64
N GLU A 48 -11.24 -7.46 -6.14
CA GLU A 48 -11.19 -7.15 -7.58
C GLU A 48 -9.82 -7.41 -8.20
N ALA A 49 -8.75 -7.14 -7.47
CA ALA A 49 -7.39 -7.17 -8.00
C ALA A 49 -6.98 -8.59 -8.42
N ALA A 50 -6.54 -8.74 -9.66
CA ALA A 50 -5.98 -9.99 -10.17
C ALA A 50 -4.48 -10.14 -9.84
N SER A 51 -3.83 -9.06 -9.43
CA SER A 51 -2.42 -8.99 -9.06
C SER A 51 -2.21 -7.92 -8.00
N ASP A 52 -1.01 -7.85 -7.42
CA ASP A 52 -0.60 -6.76 -6.54
C ASP A 52 0.04 -5.59 -7.33
N SER A 53 -0.33 -5.37 -8.60
CA SER A 53 0.17 -4.26 -9.40
C SER A 53 -0.37 -2.92 -8.90
N VAL A 54 0.52 -1.98 -8.56
CA VAL A 54 0.14 -0.61 -8.19
C VAL A 54 -0.43 0.15 -9.40
N ALA A 55 0.12 -0.09 -10.60
CA ALA A 55 -0.36 0.57 -11.80
C ALA A 55 -1.80 0.17 -12.14
N ASP A 56 -2.12 -1.13 -12.02
CA ASP A 56 -3.47 -1.66 -12.27
C ASP A 56 -4.45 -1.11 -11.23
N ALA A 57 -4.01 -0.98 -9.96
CA ALA A 57 -4.81 -0.40 -8.89
C ALA A 57 -5.15 1.07 -9.16
N ILE A 58 -4.16 1.88 -9.55
CA ILE A 58 -4.38 3.29 -9.89
C ILE A 58 -5.32 3.44 -11.09
N GLU A 59 -5.20 2.58 -12.11
CA GLU A 59 -6.09 2.60 -13.27
C GLU A 59 -7.54 2.26 -12.89
N ALA A 60 -7.73 1.29 -11.98
CA ALA A 60 -9.05 0.85 -11.55
C ALA A 60 -9.74 1.82 -10.57
N LEU A 61 -8.99 2.29 -9.57
CA LEU A 61 -9.48 3.22 -8.54
C LEU A 61 -9.70 4.63 -9.10
N GLY A 62 -8.90 5.03 -10.09
CA GLY A 62 -9.02 6.32 -10.76
C GLY A 62 -8.24 7.44 -10.09
N PRO A 63 -8.44 8.69 -10.56
CA PRO A 63 -7.57 9.83 -10.25
C PRO A 63 -7.74 10.40 -8.83
N ASP A 64 -8.72 9.93 -8.07
CA ASP A 64 -9.02 10.41 -6.72
C ASP A 64 -8.10 9.79 -5.65
N TYR A 65 -7.24 8.83 -6.04
CA TYR A 65 -6.35 8.09 -5.15
C TYR A 65 -4.89 8.38 -5.49
N GLU A 66 -4.09 8.74 -4.47
CA GLU A 66 -2.67 8.99 -4.67
C GLU A 66 -1.88 7.67 -4.68
N GLU A 67 -0.83 7.59 -5.51
CA GLU A 67 0.03 6.41 -5.60
C GLU A 67 0.60 5.99 -4.24
N MET A 68 0.94 6.95 -3.38
CA MET A 68 1.47 6.68 -2.05
C MET A 68 0.43 6.00 -1.14
N GLU A 69 -0.83 6.40 -1.22
CA GLU A 69 -1.93 5.80 -0.46
C GLU A 69 -2.14 4.34 -0.90
N VAL A 70 -2.18 4.14 -2.22
CA VAL A 70 -2.30 2.81 -2.83
C VAL A 70 -1.15 1.90 -2.39
N ARG A 71 0.10 2.38 -2.44
CA ARG A 71 1.27 1.60 -2.00
C ARG A 71 1.21 1.23 -0.52
N LEU A 72 0.85 2.15 0.36
CA LEU A 72 0.77 1.91 1.80
C LEU A 72 -0.32 0.89 2.16
N VAL A 73 -1.52 1.04 1.62
CA VAL A 73 -2.64 0.12 1.89
C VAL A 73 -2.39 -1.25 1.26
N ARG A 74 -1.77 -1.31 0.06
CA ARG A 74 -1.28 -2.54 -0.53
C ARG A 74 -0.32 -3.28 0.38
N ILE A 75 0.67 -2.59 0.96
CA ILE A 75 1.64 -3.22 1.88
C ILE A 75 0.93 -3.78 3.12
N LYS A 76 -0.02 -3.03 3.69
CA LYS A 76 -0.86 -3.51 4.79
C LYS A 76 -1.60 -4.78 4.38
N PHE A 77 -2.26 -4.78 3.23
CA PHE A 77 -2.98 -5.94 2.70
C PHE A 77 -2.07 -7.16 2.54
N LEU A 78 -0.89 -7.00 1.92
CA LEU A 78 0.08 -8.08 1.75
C LEU A 78 0.56 -8.62 3.10
N CYS A 79 0.80 -7.78 4.10
CA CYS A 79 1.23 -8.24 5.42
C CYS A 79 0.15 -9.04 6.17
N GLU A 80 -1.13 -8.71 5.96
CA GLU A 80 -2.27 -9.35 6.62
C GLU A 80 -2.76 -10.61 5.91
N ILE A 81 -2.86 -10.57 4.58
CA ILE A 81 -3.54 -11.58 3.76
C ILE A 81 -2.56 -12.47 3.00
N ALA A 82 -1.39 -11.95 2.58
CA ALA A 82 -0.40 -12.79 1.92
C ALA A 82 0.17 -13.79 2.94
N SER A 83 -0.22 -15.05 2.78
CA SER A 83 0.33 -16.24 3.43
C SER A 83 0.21 -17.40 2.46
#